data_AF-A0A8J3DE62-F1
#
_entry.id   AF-A0A8J3DE62-F1
#
_cell.length_a   1.000
_cell.length_b   1.000
_cell.length_c   1.000
_cell.angle_alpha   90.00
_cell.angle_beta   90.00
_cell.angle_gamma   90.00
#
_symmetry.space_group_name_H-M   'P 1'
#
loop_
_entity.id
_entity.type
_entity.pdbx_description
1 polymer ?
#
loop_
_entity_poly.entity_id
_entity_poly.type
_entity_poly.pdbx_seq_one_letter_code
_entity_poly.pdbx_strand_id
1 'polypeptide(L)'
;MSYDGISSNRRDGQTNNDSQECEGSRFGVNTYPVHVTELDFRLGHLLEELSRLGMLLIFVRNRHCISGIAGCMPSMFPTGKTFSGSTHEAHLHLNPDRWDHAYVIHEQDERKGAYIGIEFFDARHNALFRAALTPNSEGCEMQQITQQYYQRCVPVEEMAGWTRMAELSCPTTASHLQIDDNFIQKDPWSAPFDMATTPMVKYEAGFSGGTALARTILEEAKEEKQELILTVGGGFGRMNIPFSPSVVESVQRGWSFAGGNGGMLRLNPSAVATYWVGSYEDTDERYSYLEAVDCFGDLILRINSYNPDAYHYWCALAKAAG
;
A
#
# COMPACT_ATOMS: atom_id res chain seq x y z
N MET A 1 49.92 -11.52 -49.67
CA MET A 1 49.38 -10.16 -49.80
C MET A 1 47.93 -10.19 -49.34
N SER A 2 47.65 -9.37 -48.35
CA SER A 2 46.38 -9.09 -47.68
C SER A 2 45.24 -8.69 -48.62
N TYR A 3 44.00 -9.05 -48.32
CA TYR A 3 43.02 -8.11 -47.73
C TYR A 3 41.69 -8.78 -47.33
N ASP A 4 41.23 -8.41 -46.14
CA ASP A 4 39.95 -8.71 -45.50
C ASP A 4 38.76 -7.92 -46.09
N GLY A 5 37.54 -8.38 -45.77
CA GLY A 5 36.35 -7.54 -45.59
C GLY A 5 35.23 -7.75 -46.62
N ILE A 6 33.92 -7.71 -46.32
CA ILE A 6 33.14 -7.33 -45.14
C ILE A 6 31.79 -8.09 -45.24
N SER A 7 31.29 -8.57 -44.11
CA SER A 7 29.95 -9.14 -43.93
C SER A 7 28.87 -8.05 -43.87
N SER A 8 27.76 -8.23 -44.60
CA SER A 8 26.56 -7.40 -44.45
C SER A 8 25.60 -8.07 -43.46
N ASN A 9 25.58 -7.57 -42.23
CA ASN A 9 24.59 -7.89 -41.20
C ASN A 9 23.20 -7.40 -41.61
N ARG A 10 22.25 -8.31 -41.82
CA ARG A 10 20.81 -8.04 -41.62
C ARG A 10 20.51 -8.21 -40.13
N ARG A 11 20.39 -7.09 -39.42
CA ARG A 11 19.69 -7.03 -38.13
C ARG A 11 18.24 -6.70 -38.44
N ASP A 12 17.41 -7.73 -38.54
CA ASP A 12 15.96 -7.55 -38.48
C ASP A 12 15.58 -7.33 -37.01
N GLY A 13 14.71 -6.34 -36.81
CA GLY A 13 14.47 -5.66 -35.56
C GLY A 13 13.94 -6.57 -34.46
N GLN A 14 14.78 -6.79 -33.47
CA GLN A 14 14.36 -7.18 -32.13
C GLN A 14 13.89 -5.89 -31.46
N THR A 15 12.59 -5.60 -31.56
CA THR A 15 11.97 -4.56 -30.73
C THR A 15 12.12 -5.00 -29.29
N ASN A 16 12.84 -4.20 -28.50
CA ASN A 16 13.05 -4.39 -27.08
C ASN A 16 11.74 -4.76 -26.38
N ASN A 17 11.68 -5.97 -25.82
CA ASN A 17 10.62 -6.45 -24.93
C ASN A 17 10.70 -5.82 -23.52
N ASP A 18 11.52 -4.78 -23.33
CA ASP A 18 11.72 -4.09 -22.06
C ASP A 18 10.42 -3.42 -21.54
N SER A 19 9.39 -3.25 -22.38
CA SER A 19 8.09 -2.71 -21.97
C SER A 19 7.11 -3.74 -21.39
N GLN A 20 7.37 -5.05 -21.51
CA GLN A 20 6.54 -6.09 -20.87
C GLN A 20 6.99 -6.44 -19.44
N GLU A 21 8.26 -6.23 -19.10
CA GLU A 21 8.76 -6.47 -17.73
C GLU A 21 8.25 -5.44 -16.71
N CYS A 22 7.80 -4.25 -17.16
CA CYS A 22 7.20 -3.27 -16.25
C CYS A 22 5.79 -3.66 -15.76
N GLU A 23 5.04 -4.50 -16.49
CA GLU A 23 3.71 -4.96 -16.06
C GLU A 23 3.78 -6.08 -14.99
N GLY A 24 4.77 -6.98 -15.07
CA GLY A 24 4.95 -8.10 -14.11
C GLY A 24 5.58 -7.71 -12.76
N SER A 25 6.06 -6.47 -12.61
CA SER A 25 6.82 -6.04 -11.42
C SER A 25 5.95 -5.55 -10.26
N ARG A 26 4.63 -5.37 -10.44
CA ARG A 26 3.76 -4.69 -9.46
C ARG A 26 3.42 -5.48 -8.21
N PHE A 27 3.54 -6.81 -8.25
CA PHE A 27 3.47 -7.67 -7.07
C PHE A 27 4.80 -8.36 -6.76
N GLY A 28 5.84 -8.15 -7.57
CA GLY A 28 7.15 -8.82 -7.46
C GLY A 28 7.04 -10.33 -7.34
N VAL A 29 6.12 -10.91 -8.09
CA VAL A 29 5.94 -12.33 -8.30
C VAL A 29 5.47 -12.47 -9.74
N ASN A 30 5.97 -13.47 -10.46
CA ASN A 30 5.57 -13.79 -11.83
C ASN A 30 4.17 -14.41 -11.79
N THR A 31 3.17 -13.65 -11.32
CA THR A 31 1.80 -14.09 -11.22
C THR A 31 0.98 -13.54 -12.37
N TYR A 32 0.07 -14.38 -12.87
CA TYR A 32 -0.96 -13.97 -13.80
C TYR A 32 -2.30 -14.53 -13.34
N PRO A 33 -3.39 -13.74 -13.42
CA PRO A 33 -4.72 -14.24 -13.12
C PRO A 33 -5.10 -15.33 -14.13
N VAL A 34 -5.57 -16.46 -13.63
CA VAL A 34 -6.08 -17.59 -14.42
C VAL A 34 -7.59 -17.70 -14.34
N HIS A 35 -8.20 -17.17 -13.28
CA HIS A 35 -9.64 -17.13 -13.12
C HIS A 35 -10.04 -15.93 -12.25
N VAL A 36 -11.04 -15.18 -12.71
CA VAL A 36 -11.54 -13.98 -12.02
C VAL A 36 -13.06 -14.10 -11.91
N THR A 37 -13.55 -13.95 -10.69
CA THR A 37 -14.98 -13.94 -10.39
C THR A 37 -15.35 -12.60 -9.78
N GLU A 38 -16.28 -11.90 -10.40
CA GLU A 38 -16.90 -10.69 -9.83
C GLU A 38 -17.90 -11.09 -8.75
N LEU A 39 -17.83 -10.38 -7.62
CA LEU A 39 -18.69 -10.61 -6.47
C LEU A 39 -19.77 -9.55 -6.34
N ASP A 40 -20.88 -9.92 -5.70
CA ASP A 40 -21.92 -9.02 -5.26
C ASP A 40 -21.37 -8.11 -4.18
N PHE A 41 -21.22 -6.83 -4.54
CA PHE A 41 -20.50 -5.87 -3.75
C PHE A 41 -21.30 -5.42 -2.52
N ARG A 42 -21.24 -6.25 -1.48
CA ARG A 42 -21.80 -5.98 -0.14
C ARG A 42 -20.66 -5.85 0.86
N LEU A 43 -19.94 -4.73 0.78
CA LEU A 43 -18.67 -4.52 1.48
C LEU A 43 -18.68 -4.96 2.95
N GLY A 44 -19.65 -4.50 3.74
CA GLY A 44 -19.72 -4.84 5.18
C GLY A 44 -19.80 -6.35 5.42
N HIS A 45 -20.59 -7.07 4.63
CA HIS A 45 -20.68 -8.52 4.72
C HIS A 45 -19.40 -9.22 4.25
N LEU A 46 -18.80 -8.77 3.15
CA LEU A 46 -17.54 -9.34 2.66
C LEU A 46 -16.40 -9.17 3.67
N LEU A 47 -16.30 -7.99 4.31
CA LEU A 47 -15.30 -7.74 5.35
C LEU A 47 -15.52 -8.64 6.58
N GLU A 48 -16.77 -8.89 6.96
CA GLU A 48 -17.10 -9.82 8.04
C GLU A 48 -16.70 -11.26 7.69
N GLU A 49 -17.02 -11.74 6.48
CA GLU A 49 -16.61 -13.08 6.05
C GLU A 49 -15.08 -13.22 5.97
N LEU A 50 -14.36 -12.19 5.51
CA LEU A 50 -12.90 -12.19 5.50
C LEU A 50 -12.28 -12.36 6.90
N SER A 51 -12.94 -11.84 7.95
CA SER A 51 -12.48 -12.01 9.34
C SER A 51 -12.55 -13.46 9.86
N ARG A 52 -13.33 -14.32 9.17
CA ARG A 52 -13.51 -15.75 9.55
C ARG A 52 -12.47 -16.67 8.91
N LEU A 53 -11.82 -16.24 7.83
CA LEU A 53 -10.85 -17.04 7.06
C LEU A 53 -9.52 -17.34 7.79
N GLY A 54 -9.34 -16.83 9.01
CA GLY A 54 -8.13 -17.00 9.79
C GLY A 54 -6.96 -16.18 9.24
N MET A 55 -5.79 -16.82 9.12
CA MET A 55 -4.53 -16.17 8.74
C MET A 55 -4.54 -15.78 7.26
N LEU A 56 -4.51 -14.48 6.95
CA LEU A 56 -4.51 -13.94 5.60
C LEU A 56 -3.22 -13.16 5.31
N LEU A 57 -2.96 -12.88 4.04
CA LEU A 57 -2.00 -11.87 3.62
C LEU A 57 -2.78 -10.64 3.13
N ILE A 58 -2.75 -9.60 3.95
CA ILE A 58 -3.55 -8.39 3.78
C ILE A 58 -2.67 -7.33 3.14
N PHE A 59 -3.16 -6.68 2.08
CA PHE A 59 -2.46 -5.60 1.40
C PHE A 59 -3.31 -4.34 1.29
N VAL A 60 -2.66 -3.21 1.51
CA VAL A 60 -3.13 -1.88 1.15
C VAL A 60 -2.09 -1.23 0.26
N ARG A 61 -2.52 -0.48 -0.75
CA ARG A 61 -1.61 0.18 -1.68
C ARG A 61 -2.10 1.55 -2.11
N ASN A 62 -1.16 2.34 -2.58
CA ASN A 62 -1.40 3.45 -3.48
C ASN A 62 -0.55 3.25 -4.75
N ARG A 63 -0.39 4.28 -5.57
CA ARG A 63 0.33 4.20 -6.85
C ARG A 63 1.82 3.90 -6.67
N HIS A 64 2.40 4.30 -5.54
CA HIS A 64 3.84 4.35 -5.34
C HIS A 64 4.32 3.50 -4.16
N CYS A 65 3.39 3.01 -3.34
CA CYS A 65 3.70 2.19 -2.19
C CYS A 65 2.67 1.07 -2.01
N ILE A 66 3.16 -0.12 -1.67
CA ILE A 66 2.38 -1.28 -1.27
C ILE A 66 2.81 -1.65 0.13
N SER A 67 1.84 -1.90 1.00
CA SER A 67 2.06 -2.44 2.32
C SER A 67 1.28 -3.73 2.45
N GLY A 68 1.94 -4.77 2.94
CA GLY A 68 1.39 -6.09 3.15
C GLY A 68 1.67 -6.59 4.55
N ILE A 69 0.81 -7.43 5.10
CA ILE A 69 1.06 -8.10 6.37
C ILE A 69 0.37 -9.45 6.42
N ALA A 70 1.06 -10.44 6.95
CA ALA A 70 0.44 -11.71 7.30
C ALA A 70 -0.23 -11.57 8.67
N GLY A 71 -1.53 -11.80 8.75
CA GLY A 71 -2.31 -11.68 9.98
C GLY A 71 -3.77 -12.04 9.78
N CYS A 72 -4.52 -12.14 10.87
CA CYS A 72 -5.97 -12.26 10.78
C CYS A 72 -6.58 -10.91 10.41
N MET A 73 -7.61 -10.92 9.57
CA MET A 73 -8.37 -9.69 9.29
C MET A 73 -9.12 -9.29 10.58
N PRO A 74 -8.95 -8.04 11.08
CA PRO A 74 -9.67 -7.61 12.27
C PRO A 74 -11.18 -7.61 12.01
N SER A 75 -11.96 -7.80 13.07
CA SER A 75 -13.37 -7.43 13.02
C SER A 75 -13.48 -5.94 12.73
N MET A 76 -14.16 -5.61 11.63
CA MET A 76 -14.31 -4.23 11.17
C MET A 76 -15.58 -3.62 11.76
N PHE A 77 -15.48 -2.43 12.34
CA PHE A 77 -16.61 -1.71 12.91
C PHE A 77 -16.79 -0.35 12.22
N PRO A 78 -18.03 0.06 11.91
CA PRO A 78 -18.29 1.40 11.42
C PRO A 78 -17.82 2.46 12.43
N THR A 79 -17.00 3.39 11.97
CA THR A 79 -16.47 4.53 12.73
C THR A 79 -16.64 5.77 11.85
N GLY A 80 -17.73 6.51 12.09
CA GLY A 80 -18.13 7.62 11.21
C GLY A 80 -18.40 7.15 9.78
N LYS A 81 -17.69 7.74 8.81
CA LYS A 81 -17.76 7.34 7.39
C LYS A 81 -16.85 6.17 7.02
N THR A 82 -16.02 5.69 7.94
CA THR A 82 -15.04 4.63 7.67
C THR A 82 -15.38 3.34 8.40
N PHE A 83 -14.78 2.23 7.99
CA PHE A 83 -14.69 1.01 8.79
C PHE A 83 -13.31 0.94 9.41
N SER A 84 -13.23 0.70 10.70
CA SER A 84 -11.95 0.58 11.41
C SER A 84 -11.87 -0.75 12.15
N GLY A 85 -10.68 -1.33 12.18
CA GLY A 85 -10.39 -2.58 12.88
C GLY A 85 -8.91 -2.64 13.21
N SER A 86 -8.58 -3.24 14.34
CA SER A 86 -7.20 -3.36 14.83
C SER A 86 -6.94 -4.78 15.30
N THR A 87 -5.77 -5.29 14.94
CA THR A 87 -5.13 -6.45 15.54
C THR A 87 -3.76 -6.04 16.07
N HIS A 88 -3.05 -6.97 16.70
CA HIS A 88 -1.66 -6.72 17.10
C HIS A 88 -0.73 -6.49 15.89
N GLU A 89 -1.09 -7.07 14.74
CA GLU A 89 -0.33 -6.99 13.50
C GLU A 89 -0.60 -5.69 12.73
N ALA A 90 -1.87 -5.28 12.61
CA ALA A 90 -2.24 -4.16 11.76
C ALA A 90 -3.48 -3.40 12.23
N HIS A 91 -3.52 -2.11 11.91
CA HIS A 91 -4.69 -1.26 12.12
C HIS A 91 -5.20 -0.77 10.78
N LEU A 92 -6.40 -1.18 10.41
CA LEU A 92 -7.05 -0.88 9.15
C LEU A 92 -8.08 0.22 9.35
N HIS A 93 -8.09 1.19 8.44
CA HIS A 93 -9.18 2.14 8.29
C HIS A 93 -9.56 2.17 6.81
N LEU A 94 -10.76 1.70 6.48
CA LEU A 94 -11.25 1.55 5.12
C LEU A 94 -12.35 2.58 4.88
N ASN A 95 -12.25 3.35 3.81
CA ASN A 95 -13.28 4.32 3.45
C ASN A 95 -14.15 3.73 2.33
N PRO A 96 -15.36 3.24 2.66
CA PRO A 96 -16.23 2.52 1.74
C PRO A 96 -16.77 3.39 0.59
N ASP A 97 -16.77 4.72 0.73
CA ASP A 97 -17.42 5.65 -0.22
C ASP A 97 -16.90 5.54 -1.67
N ARG A 98 -15.71 4.97 -1.86
CA ARG A 98 -15.09 4.82 -3.17
C ARG A 98 -14.89 3.37 -3.60
N TRP A 99 -15.33 2.41 -2.81
CA TRP A 99 -15.21 1.01 -3.16
C TRP A 99 -16.45 0.63 -3.97
N ASP A 100 -16.23 0.03 -5.14
CA ASP A 100 -17.31 -0.22 -6.11
C ASP A 100 -17.36 -1.68 -6.55
N HIS A 101 -16.20 -2.34 -6.62
CA HIS A 101 -16.10 -3.71 -7.09
C HIS A 101 -15.29 -4.59 -6.13
N ALA A 102 -15.62 -5.88 -6.12
CA ALA A 102 -14.86 -6.92 -5.46
C ALA A 102 -14.71 -8.11 -6.40
N TYR A 103 -13.50 -8.67 -6.47
CA TYR A 103 -13.21 -9.84 -7.29
C TYR A 103 -12.47 -10.90 -6.48
N VAL A 104 -12.86 -12.16 -6.64
CA VAL A 104 -12.02 -13.29 -6.27
C VAL A 104 -11.09 -13.57 -7.45
N ILE A 105 -9.79 -13.53 -7.19
CA ILE A 105 -8.76 -13.72 -8.20
C ILE A 105 -7.98 -14.99 -7.84
N HIS A 106 -7.95 -15.92 -8.79
CA HIS A 106 -7.03 -17.04 -8.78
C HIS A 106 -5.85 -16.66 -9.67
N GLU A 107 -4.67 -16.64 -9.09
CA GLU A 107 -3.43 -16.37 -9.81
C GLU A 107 -2.55 -17.61 -9.80
N GLN A 108 -1.74 -17.78 -10.83
CA GLN A 108 -0.70 -18.80 -10.86
C GLN A 108 0.67 -18.10 -10.78
N ASP A 109 1.48 -18.46 -9.79
CA ASP A 109 2.90 -18.13 -9.76
C ASP A 109 3.71 -19.32 -10.25
N GLU A 110 4.63 -19.07 -11.18
CA GLU A 110 5.50 -20.10 -11.76
C GLU A 110 6.41 -20.79 -10.73
N ARG A 111 6.75 -20.10 -9.63
CA ARG A 111 7.69 -20.57 -8.60
C ARG A 111 7.01 -21.00 -7.32
N LYS A 112 5.91 -20.35 -6.94
CA LYS A 112 5.25 -20.51 -5.63
C LYS A 112 3.87 -21.15 -5.71
N GLY A 113 3.36 -21.40 -6.92
CA GLY A 113 2.08 -22.11 -7.11
C GLY A 113 0.87 -21.17 -7.17
N ALA A 114 -0.31 -21.75 -6.98
CA ALA A 114 -1.56 -21.02 -7.10
C ALA A 114 -1.82 -20.13 -5.86
N TYR A 115 -2.32 -18.92 -6.10
CA TYR A 115 -2.77 -17.96 -5.09
C TYR A 115 -4.24 -17.66 -5.30
N ILE A 116 -4.97 -17.49 -4.20
CA ILE A 116 -6.38 -17.11 -4.22
C ILE A 116 -6.55 -15.94 -3.26
N GLY A 117 -7.26 -14.90 -3.67
CA GLY A 117 -7.58 -13.78 -2.80
C GLY A 117 -8.77 -12.98 -3.29
N ILE A 118 -9.30 -12.14 -2.41
CA ILE A 118 -10.29 -11.12 -2.75
C ILE A 118 -9.57 -9.80 -2.89
N GLU A 119 -9.81 -9.09 -3.99
CA GLU A 119 -9.29 -7.75 -4.24
C GLU A 119 -10.45 -6.79 -4.53
N PHE A 120 -10.36 -5.61 -3.94
CA PHE A 120 -11.39 -4.59 -3.98
C PHE A 120 -10.91 -3.38 -4.76
N PHE A 121 -11.80 -2.79 -5.53
CA PHE A 121 -11.49 -1.74 -6.49
C PHE A 121 -12.47 -0.58 -6.40
N ASP A 122 -12.02 0.60 -6.82
CA ASP A 122 -12.91 1.74 -7.04
C ASP A 122 -13.66 1.64 -8.37
N ALA A 123 -14.58 2.57 -8.63
CA ALA A 123 -15.36 2.65 -9.87
C ALA A 123 -14.53 2.90 -11.14
N ARG A 124 -13.21 3.15 -11.00
CA ARG A 124 -12.24 3.25 -12.11
C ARG A 124 -11.35 2.01 -12.19
N HIS A 125 -11.66 0.97 -11.42
CA HIS A 125 -10.88 -0.25 -11.28
C HIS A 125 -9.45 -0.02 -10.78
N ASN A 126 -9.23 0.98 -9.92
CA ASN A 126 -7.99 1.08 -9.14
C ASN A 126 -8.07 0.15 -7.94
N ALA A 127 -7.05 -0.69 -7.75
CA ALA A 127 -6.95 -1.58 -6.59
C ALA A 127 -6.80 -0.80 -5.28
N LEU A 128 -7.65 -1.10 -4.30
CA LEU A 128 -7.71 -0.42 -3.01
C LEU A 128 -7.17 -1.31 -1.88
N PHE A 129 -7.60 -2.56 -1.86
CA PHE A 129 -7.34 -3.51 -0.78
C PHE A 129 -7.35 -4.93 -1.32
N ARG A 130 -6.49 -5.79 -0.76
CA ARG A 130 -6.46 -7.22 -1.09
C ARG A 130 -6.30 -8.06 0.16
N ALA A 131 -7.05 -9.15 0.24
CA ALA A 131 -6.87 -10.22 1.23
C ALA A 131 -6.63 -11.53 0.49
N ALA A 132 -5.42 -12.08 0.61
CA ALA A 132 -5.03 -13.33 -0.03
C ALA A 132 -4.90 -14.47 0.99
N LEU A 133 -5.24 -15.69 0.56
CA LEU A 133 -5.04 -16.88 1.37
C LEU A 133 -3.56 -17.16 1.59
N THR A 134 -3.26 -17.69 2.76
CA THR A 134 -2.00 -18.30 3.16
C THR A 134 -2.19 -19.81 3.31
N PRO A 135 -1.11 -20.60 3.45
CA PRO A 135 -1.24 -22.02 3.76
C PRO A 135 -2.01 -22.32 5.06
N ASN A 136 -2.15 -21.33 5.95
CA ASN A 136 -2.85 -21.43 7.23
C ASN A 136 -4.25 -20.78 7.21
N SER A 137 -4.77 -20.41 6.03
CA SER A 137 -6.14 -19.92 5.90
C SER A 137 -7.15 -21.06 5.80
N GLU A 138 -8.39 -20.77 6.14
CA GLU A 138 -9.54 -21.66 5.91
C GLU A 138 -9.99 -21.62 4.45
N GLY A 139 -9.23 -22.29 3.56
CA GLY A 139 -9.43 -22.19 2.10
C GLY A 139 -10.81 -22.64 1.60
N CYS A 140 -11.47 -23.57 2.30
CA CYS A 140 -12.84 -24.01 1.97
C CYS A 140 -13.86 -22.87 2.11
N GLU A 141 -13.65 -21.96 3.06
CA GLU A 141 -14.56 -20.83 3.29
C GLU A 141 -14.47 -19.80 2.17
N MET A 142 -13.28 -19.56 1.59
CA MET A 142 -13.14 -18.67 0.43
C MET A 142 -13.99 -19.13 -0.77
N GLN A 143 -14.07 -20.44 -1.00
CA GLN A 143 -14.92 -20.99 -2.05
C GLN A 143 -16.41 -20.76 -1.76
N GLN A 144 -16.82 -20.87 -0.49
CA GLN A 144 -18.19 -20.59 -0.07
C GLN A 144 -18.55 -19.10 -0.25
N ILE A 145 -17.65 -18.19 0.15
CA ILE A 145 -17.82 -16.74 -0.11
C ILE A 145 -17.97 -16.50 -1.61
N THR A 146 -17.08 -17.08 -2.42
CA THR A 146 -17.13 -16.94 -3.89
C THR A 146 -18.48 -17.39 -4.46
N GLN A 147 -19.01 -18.52 -3.99
CA GLN A 147 -20.30 -19.04 -4.45
C GLN A 147 -21.49 -18.19 -3.96
N GLN A 148 -21.45 -17.78 -2.68
CA GLN A 148 -22.52 -17.01 -2.05
C GLN A 148 -22.69 -15.63 -2.68
N TYR A 149 -21.58 -14.97 -3.02
CA TYR A 149 -21.56 -13.64 -3.60
C TYR A 149 -21.30 -13.66 -5.10
N TYR A 150 -21.41 -14.79 -5.80
CA TYR A 150 -21.15 -14.85 -7.24
C TYR A 150 -22.04 -13.88 -8.03
N GLN A 151 -21.45 -13.01 -8.85
CA GLN A 151 -22.18 -12.26 -9.89
C GLN A 151 -21.90 -12.83 -11.28
N ARG A 152 -20.62 -12.84 -11.70
CA ARG A 152 -20.21 -13.37 -13.01
C ARG A 152 -18.74 -13.79 -13.02
N CYS A 153 -18.39 -14.62 -14.01
CA CYS A 153 -16.99 -14.80 -14.39
C CYS A 153 -16.53 -13.62 -15.26
N VAL A 154 -15.34 -13.10 -14.98
CA VAL A 154 -14.72 -12.03 -15.77
C VAL A 154 -13.60 -12.63 -16.63
N PRO A 155 -13.60 -12.41 -17.96
CA PRO A 155 -12.47 -12.78 -18.81
C PRO A 155 -11.18 -12.10 -18.33
N VAL A 156 -10.09 -12.85 -18.28
CA VAL A 156 -8.79 -12.34 -17.79
C VAL A 156 -8.33 -11.11 -18.59
N GLU A 157 -8.62 -11.09 -19.90
CA GLU A 157 -8.28 -10.00 -20.80
C GLU A 157 -9.03 -8.70 -20.47
N GLU A 158 -10.26 -8.80 -19.98
CA GLU A 158 -11.06 -7.65 -19.51
C GLU A 158 -10.39 -7.00 -18.30
N MET A 159 -9.99 -7.81 -17.33
CA MET A 159 -9.29 -7.34 -16.12
C MET A 159 -7.90 -6.76 -16.44
N ALA A 160 -7.16 -7.36 -17.39
CA ALA A 160 -5.90 -6.81 -17.86
C ALA A 160 -6.07 -5.42 -18.49
N GLY A 161 -7.19 -5.19 -19.18
CA GLY A 161 -7.57 -3.89 -19.73
C GLY A 161 -7.74 -2.82 -18.64
N TRP A 162 -8.34 -3.17 -17.50
CA TRP A 162 -8.54 -2.24 -16.37
C TRP A 162 -7.24 -1.79 -15.74
N THR A 163 -6.31 -2.73 -15.54
CA THR A 163 -4.99 -2.43 -14.93
C THR A 163 -4.24 -1.40 -15.76
N ARG A 164 -4.31 -1.48 -17.10
CA ARG A 164 -3.69 -0.48 -18.00
C ARG A 164 -4.39 0.88 -17.97
N MET A 165 -5.71 0.93 -17.81
CA MET A 165 -6.47 2.18 -17.76
C MET A 165 -6.21 2.98 -16.48
N ALA A 166 -6.13 2.28 -15.34
CA ALA A 166 -5.78 2.86 -14.03
C ALA A 166 -4.46 3.64 -14.06
N GLU A 167 -3.49 3.20 -14.87
CA GLU A 167 -2.20 3.86 -15.04
C GLU A 167 -2.27 5.20 -15.77
N LEU A 168 -3.23 5.32 -16.69
CA LEU A 168 -3.40 6.45 -17.59
C LEU A 168 -4.35 7.50 -17.00
N SER A 169 -5.28 7.09 -16.13
CA SER A 169 -6.27 7.97 -15.51
C SER A 169 -5.73 8.71 -14.29
N CYS A 170 -4.66 9.47 -14.45
CA CYS A 170 -4.28 10.47 -13.44
C CYS A 170 -5.22 11.68 -13.55
N PRO A 171 -5.96 12.06 -12.49
CA PRO A 171 -6.72 13.30 -12.52
C PRO A 171 -5.75 14.49 -12.54
N THR A 172 -5.86 15.34 -13.56
CA THR A 172 -5.00 16.53 -13.74
C THR A 172 -5.34 17.67 -12.77
N THR A 173 -6.28 17.46 -11.85
CA THR A 173 -6.74 18.45 -10.88
C THR A 173 -7.15 17.74 -9.62
N ALA A 174 -6.33 17.84 -8.57
CA ALA A 174 -6.76 17.59 -7.21
C ALA A 174 -7.80 18.66 -6.85
N SER A 175 -9.08 18.35 -6.96
CA SER A 175 -10.12 19.16 -6.34
C SER A 175 -10.00 18.99 -4.84
N HIS A 176 -9.71 20.10 -4.14
CA HIS A 176 -9.74 20.21 -2.68
C HIS A 176 -10.95 19.44 -2.11
N LEU A 177 -10.69 18.41 -1.30
CA LEU A 177 -11.74 17.78 -0.49
C LEU A 177 -12.32 18.85 0.45
N GLN A 178 -13.62 19.15 0.31
CA GLN A 178 -14.40 19.83 1.36
C GLN A 178 -14.91 18.75 2.33
N ILE A 179 -14.73 18.96 3.64
CA ILE A 179 -15.10 18.00 4.70
C ILE A 179 -15.81 18.74 5.85
N ASP A 180 -16.62 17.97 6.58
CA ASP A 180 -17.69 18.29 7.53
C ASP A 180 -17.25 18.09 9.00
N ASP A 181 -17.72 18.93 9.93
CA ASP A 181 -17.02 19.38 11.15
C ASP A 181 -17.32 18.61 12.47
N ASN A 182 -17.90 17.40 12.49
CA ASN A 182 -18.43 16.84 13.76
C ASN A 182 -18.13 15.35 14.04
N PHE A 183 -17.01 15.02 14.72
CA PHE A 183 -16.89 13.83 15.60
C PHE A 183 -15.59 13.85 16.45
N ILE A 184 -15.64 13.44 17.74
CA ILE A 184 -14.45 13.28 18.61
C ILE A 184 -14.50 11.90 19.29
N GLN A 185 -13.42 11.12 19.17
CA GLN A 185 -13.20 9.87 19.93
C GLN A 185 -11.73 9.76 20.38
N LYS A 186 -11.48 9.11 21.53
CA LYS A 186 -10.27 9.22 22.38
C LYS A 186 -9.41 7.94 22.41
N ASP A 187 -8.80 7.53 21.32
CA ASP A 187 -7.75 6.50 21.37
C ASP A 187 -6.71 6.72 20.26
N PRO A 188 -5.39 6.66 20.56
CA PRO A 188 -4.31 7.00 19.62
C PRO A 188 -4.27 6.12 18.36
N TRP A 189 -4.91 4.96 18.40
CA TRP A 189 -5.06 4.06 17.27
C TRP A 189 -6.36 4.23 16.48
N SER A 190 -7.38 4.81 17.11
CA SER A 190 -8.73 5.05 16.56
C SER A 190 -9.05 6.52 16.35
N ALA A 191 -8.14 7.43 16.71
CA ALA A 191 -8.22 8.83 16.38
C ALA A 191 -8.56 8.89 14.88
N PRO A 192 -9.72 9.42 14.50
CA PRO A 192 -9.91 9.76 13.11
C PRO A 192 -8.78 10.75 12.83
N PHE A 193 -7.74 10.28 12.17
CA PHE A 193 -6.83 11.12 11.40
C PHE A 193 -7.66 11.72 10.26
N ASP A 194 -8.66 12.51 10.64
CA ASP A 194 -9.24 13.51 9.83
C ASP A 194 -8.29 14.68 9.96
N MET A 195 -7.51 14.93 8.91
CA MET A 195 -6.57 16.05 8.88
C MET A 195 -7.28 17.41 9.05
N ALA A 196 -8.62 17.44 9.09
CA ALA A 196 -9.44 18.61 9.29
C ALA A 196 -9.58 19.05 10.76
N THR A 197 -9.61 18.14 11.74
CA THR A 197 -10.06 18.49 13.11
C THR A 197 -8.94 18.64 14.13
N THR A 198 -7.82 17.95 13.96
CA THR A 198 -6.67 18.11 14.84
C THR A 198 -5.78 19.21 14.27
N PRO A 199 -5.53 20.33 14.97
CA PRO A 199 -4.64 21.39 14.50
C PRO A 199 -3.22 20.84 14.38
N MET A 200 -2.90 20.32 13.19
CA MET A 200 -1.56 19.93 12.83
C MET A 200 -0.74 21.20 12.68
N VAL A 201 0.23 21.41 13.56
CA VAL A 201 1.26 22.41 13.33
C VAL A 201 2.22 21.82 12.30
N LYS A 202 1.88 21.96 11.01
CA LYS A 202 2.82 21.68 9.92
C LYS A 202 3.95 22.69 10.03
N TYR A 203 5.09 22.27 10.57
CA TYR A 203 6.30 23.06 10.47
C TYR A 203 6.83 22.92 9.04
N GLU A 204 6.59 23.97 8.26
CA GLU A 204 6.95 24.07 6.85
C GLU A 204 8.46 23.99 6.66
N ALA A 205 8.95 22.79 6.36
CA ALA A 205 10.11 22.64 5.50
C ALA A 205 9.81 21.45 4.61
N GLY A 206 9.20 21.72 3.44
CA GLY A 206 9.21 20.76 2.36
C GLY A 206 10.66 20.59 1.92
N PHE A 207 11.25 19.45 2.24
CA PHE A 207 12.61 19.14 1.82
C PHE A 207 12.55 18.43 0.47
N SER A 208 13.25 18.97 -0.52
CA SER A 208 13.59 18.23 -1.73
C SER A 208 14.73 17.25 -1.42
N GLY A 209 14.47 16.32 -0.50
CA GLY A 209 15.36 15.20 -0.24
C GLY A 209 15.19 14.20 -1.37
N GLY A 210 16.30 13.80 -2.00
CA GLY A 210 16.28 12.72 -2.97
C GLY A 210 15.73 11.43 -2.35
N THR A 211 15.61 10.38 -3.17
CA THR A 211 15.15 9.06 -2.76
C THR A 211 15.72 8.60 -1.42
N ALA A 212 16.97 8.94 -1.07
CA ALA A 212 17.68 8.49 0.14
C ALA A 212 17.01 8.73 1.50
N LEU A 213 16.25 9.81 1.72
CA LEU A 213 15.88 10.24 3.09
C LEU A 213 15.09 9.18 3.89
N ALA A 214 14.00 8.65 3.33
CA ALA A 214 13.20 7.66 4.06
C ALA A 214 13.98 6.35 4.32
N ARG A 215 15.01 6.04 3.52
CA ARG A 215 15.87 4.87 3.73
C ARG A 215 16.83 5.14 4.86
N THR A 216 17.45 6.30 4.89
CA THR A 216 18.29 6.73 6.01
C THR A 216 17.51 6.66 7.32
N ILE A 217 16.27 7.17 7.35
CA ILE A 217 15.41 7.10 8.54
C ILE A 217 15.14 5.65 8.96
N LEU A 218 14.83 4.75 8.01
CA LEU A 218 14.55 3.34 8.32
C LEU A 218 15.81 2.56 8.73
N GLU A 219 16.97 2.89 8.16
CA GLU A 219 18.27 2.31 8.52
C GLU A 219 18.70 2.78 9.92
N GLU A 220 18.50 4.04 10.26
CA GLU A 220 18.84 4.59 11.58
C GLU A 220 17.85 4.14 12.66
N ALA A 221 16.55 4.11 12.37
CA ALA A 221 15.57 3.51 13.27
C ALA A 221 15.91 2.05 13.55
N LYS A 222 16.52 1.35 12.57
CA LYS A 222 17.09 0.02 12.76
C LYS A 222 18.27 0.01 13.73
N GLU A 223 19.24 0.89 13.54
CA GLU A 223 20.42 1.01 14.41
C GLU A 223 20.04 1.35 15.86
N GLU A 224 19.12 2.30 16.04
CA GLU A 224 18.65 2.78 17.35
C GLU A 224 17.55 1.89 17.97
N LYS A 225 17.12 0.84 17.27
CA LYS A 225 16.00 -0.04 17.68
C LYS A 225 14.72 0.73 18.00
N GLN A 226 14.47 1.79 17.25
CA GLN A 226 13.29 2.63 17.41
C GLN A 226 12.06 1.98 16.76
N GLU A 227 10.99 1.80 17.53
CA GLU A 227 9.70 1.38 17.00
C GLU A 227 9.05 2.49 16.19
N LEU A 228 8.53 2.13 15.01
CA LEU A 228 7.86 3.05 14.11
C LEU A 228 6.45 2.55 13.79
N ILE A 229 5.61 3.45 13.29
CA ILE A 229 4.35 3.08 12.63
C ILE A 229 4.44 3.50 11.17
N LEU A 230 4.29 2.54 10.27
CA LEU A 230 4.23 2.81 8.84
C LEU A 230 2.78 2.89 8.41
N THR A 231 2.36 4.04 7.91
CA THR A 231 1.03 4.25 7.34
C THR A 231 1.15 4.27 5.83
N VAL A 232 0.51 3.30 5.18
CA VAL A 232 0.35 3.27 3.72
C VAL A 232 -1.12 3.27 3.38
N GLY A 233 -1.47 4.02 2.35
CA GLY A 233 -2.83 4.16 1.89
C GLY A 233 -3.08 5.51 1.27
N GLY A 234 -4.36 5.80 1.06
CA GLY A 234 -4.86 7.09 0.59
C GLY A 234 -6.28 7.32 1.12
N GLY A 235 -7.03 8.22 0.48
CA GLY A 235 -8.40 8.56 0.91
C GLY A 235 -9.41 7.40 0.92
N PHE A 236 -9.05 6.22 0.41
CA PHE A 236 -9.95 5.06 0.22
C PHE A 236 -9.68 3.92 1.19
N GLY A 237 -8.50 3.90 1.81
CA GLY A 237 -8.08 2.85 2.70
C GLY A 237 -6.67 3.11 3.17
N ARG A 238 -6.42 2.90 4.46
CA ARG A 238 -5.10 3.01 5.08
C ARG A 238 -4.87 1.83 6.00
N MET A 239 -3.62 1.42 6.05
CA MET A 239 -3.12 0.43 6.99
C MET A 239 -1.95 1.04 7.74
N ASN A 240 -2.05 1.03 9.06
CA ASN A 240 -0.93 1.30 9.95
C ASN A 240 -0.32 -0.04 10.35
N ILE A 241 0.96 -0.21 10.07
CA ILE A 241 1.75 -1.38 10.46
C ILE A 241 2.74 -0.94 11.55
N PRO A 242 2.66 -1.52 12.75
CA PRO A 242 3.74 -1.46 13.72
C PRO A 242 5.00 -2.06 13.09
N PHE A 243 6.04 -1.24 12.99
CA PHE A 243 7.31 -1.63 12.41
C PHE A 243 8.35 -1.81 13.51
N SER A 244 8.77 -3.06 13.68
CA SER A 244 9.92 -3.39 14.52
C SER A 244 11.20 -3.40 13.68
N PRO A 245 12.22 -2.61 14.06
CA PRO A 245 13.50 -2.50 13.35
C PRO A 245 14.33 -3.78 13.26
N SER A 246 13.99 -4.79 14.08
CA SER A 246 14.77 -6.02 14.22
C SER A 246 14.89 -6.88 12.94
N VAL A 247 14.09 -6.62 11.89
CA VAL A 247 13.96 -7.51 10.72
C VAL A 247 13.96 -6.76 9.39
N VAL A 248 14.88 -5.82 9.17
CA VAL A 248 15.08 -5.25 7.81
C VAL A 248 15.97 -6.16 6.99
N GLU A 249 15.37 -6.94 6.08
CA GLU A 249 16.06 -7.79 5.12
C GLU A 249 16.03 -7.19 3.70
N SER A 250 17.15 -6.60 3.30
CA SER A 250 17.56 -6.25 1.93
C SER A 250 16.76 -5.17 1.16
N VAL A 251 17.50 -4.17 0.64
CA VAL A 251 17.04 -3.20 -0.36
C VAL A 251 17.41 -3.72 -1.75
N GLN A 252 16.50 -4.38 -2.47
CA GLN A 252 16.71 -4.78 -3.88
C GLN A 252 16.04 -3.78 -4.83
N ARG A 253 16.76 -3.33 -5.88
CA ARG A 253 16.32 -2.47 -7.02
C ARG A 253 14.86 -1.97 -6.90
N GLY A 254 14.69 -0.91 -6.11
CA GLY A 254 13.42 -0.57 -5.46
C GLY A 254 13.62 -0.61 -3.96
N TRP A 255 12.66 -0.12 -3.17
CA TRP A 255 12.73 -0.29 -1.72
C TRP A 255 11.73 -1.34 -1.31
N SER A 256 12.23 -2.47 -0.83
CA SER A 256 11.43 -3.48 -0.16
C SER A 256 11.92 -3.55 1.28
N PHE A 257 11.01 -3.50 2.24
CA PHE A 257 11.29 -3.74 3.64
C PHE A 257 10.43 -4.91 4.09
N ALA A 258 11.04 -5.92 4.69
CA ALA A 258 10.33 -6.81 5.58
C ALA A 258 10.32 -6.16 6.98
N GLY A 259 9.24 -6.33 7.73
CA GLY A 259 9.12 -5.95 9.13
C GLY A 259 8.99 -7.20 10.00
N GLY A 260 9.37 -7.10 11.28
CA GLY A 260 9.52 -8.27 12.17
C GLY A 260 8.27 -9.10 12.42
N ASN A 261 7.09 -8.59 12.10
CA ASN A 261 5.81 -9.28 12.28
C ASN A 261 5.24 -9.83 10.96
N GLY A 262 6.10 -10.13 9.98
CA GLY A 262 5.63 -10.57 8.65
C GLY A 262 5.03 -9.44 7.81
N GLY A 263 5.27 -8.19 8.21
CA GLY A 263 4.96 -7.01 7.43
C GLY A 263 5.90 -6.89 6.22
N MET A 264 5.40 -6.36 5.12
CA MET A 264 6.16 -6.01 3.94
C MET A 264 5.79 -4.60 3.52
N LEU A 265 6.78 -3.78 3.18
CA LEU A 265 6.60 -2.50 2.53
C LEU A 265 7.35 -2.53 1.21
N ARG A 266 6.71 -2.08 0.13
CA ARG A 266 7.40 -1.78 -1.12
C ARG A 266 7.14 -0.34 -1.47
N LEU A 267 8.20 0.44 -1.63
CA LEU A 267 8.16 1.84 -2.01
C LEU A 267 8.88 2.01 -3.34
N ASN A 268 8.28 2.76 -4.25
CA ASN A 268 8.96 3.33 -5.41
C ASN A 268 9.56 4.67 -4.98
N PRO A 269 10.86 4.73 -4.63
CA PRO A 269 11.42 5.94 -4.06
C PRO A 269 11.52 7.05 -5.11
N SER A 270 11.66 6.72 -6.40
CA SER A 270 11.75 7.70 -7.48
C SER A 270 10.45 8.49 -7.71
N ALA A 271 9.34 8.05 -7.11
CA ALA A 271 8.08 8.77 -7.15
C ALA A 271 7.94 9.83 -6.05
N VAL A 272 8.82 9.82 -5.04
CA VAL A 272 8.78 10.81 -3.96
C VAL A 272 9.30 12.14 -4.50
N ALA A 273 8.42 13.14 -4.51
CA ALA A 273 8.78 14.49 -4.93
C ALA A 273 9.24 15.36 -3.76
N THR A 274 8.64 15.17 -2.58
CA THR A 274 8.95 15.97 -1.39
C THR A 274 8.74 15.15 -0.14
N TYR A 275 9.53 15.45 0.89
CA TYR A 275 9.29 14.98 2.24
C TYR A 275 8.82 16.13 3.13
N TRP A 276 7.84 15.83 3.99
CA TRP A 276 7.38 16.72 5.05
C TRP A 276 7.68 16.10 6.40
N VAL A 277 8.23 16.89 7.32
CA VAL A 277 8.40 16.49 8.71
C VAL A 277 7.46 17.34 9.55
N GLY A 278 6.76 16.72 10.49
CA GLY A 278 5.88 17.44 11.40
C GLY A 278 5.71 16.73 12.73
N SER A 279 4.90 17.34 13.58
CA SER A 279 4.48 16.73 14.84
C SER A 279 3.03 17.10 15.13
N TYR A 280 2.34 16.23 15.85
CA TYR A 280 1.00 16.50 16.38
C TYR A 280 0.93 16.04 17.84
N GLU A 281 -0.06 16.55 18.55
CA GLU A 281 -0.36 16.15 19.93
C GLU A 281 -1.67 15.37 19.93
N ASP A 282 -1.69 14.23 20.63
CA ASP A 282 -2.90 13.46 20.90
C ASP A 282 -2.91 13.01 22.36
N THR A 283 -4.01 13.29 23.07
CA THR A 283 -4.22 12.89 24.48
C THR A 283 -2.97 12.96 25.38
N ASP A 284 -2.30 14.12 25.39
CA ASP A 284 -1.07 14.41 26.16
C ASP A 284 0.25 13.83 25.63
N GLU A 285 0.23 13.12 24.50
CA GLU A 285 1.43 12.61 23.84
C GLU A 285 1.75 13.41 22.58
N ARG A 286 3.04 13.61 22.32
CA ARG A 286 3.53 14.26 21.11
C ARG A 286 4.12 13.23 20.16
N TYR A 287 3.59 13.19 18.96
CA TYR A 287 4.01 12.31 17.90
C TYR A 287 4.78 13.09 16.85
N SER A 288 5.83 12.46 16.31
CA SER A 288 6.57 12.98 15.17
C SER A 288 6.23 12.16 13.94
N TYR A 289 6.11 12.81 12.78
CA TYR A 289 5.85 12.13 11.52
C TYR A 289 6.77 12.63 10.40
N LEU A 290 7.05 11.74 9.44
CA LEU A 290 7.62 12.02 8.14
C LEU A 290 6.63 11.56 7.07
N GLU A 291 6.26 12.42 6.14
CA GLU A 291 5.43 12.09 4.97
C GLU A 291 6.26 12.16 3.70
N ALA A 292 6.21 11.10 2.90
CA ALA A 292 6.63 11.10 1.52
C ALA A 292 5.42 11.43 0.63
N VAL A 293 5.51 12.46 -0.19
CA VAL A 293 4.45 12.85 -1.14
C VAL A 293 4.97 12.81 -2.57
N ASP A 294 4.08 12.49 -3.51
CA ASP A 294 4.41 12.51 -4.94
C ASP A 294 4.34 13.92 -5.54
N CYS A 295 4.57 14.03 -6.85
CA CYS A 295 4.56 15.32 -7.56
C CYS A 295 3.16 15.93 -7.72
N PHE A 296 2.10 15.20 -7.37
CA PHE A 296 0.71 15.67 -7.34
C PHE A 296 0.28 16.06 -5.93
N GLY A 297 1.13 15.84 -4.92
CA GLY A 297 0.83 16.09 -3.52
C GLY A 297 0.09 14.95 -2.83
N ASP A 298 -0.03 13.78 -3.48
CA ASP A 298 -0.66 12.61 -2.86
C ASP A 298 0.31 11.95 -1.88
N LEU A 299 -0.22 11.51 -0.73
CA LEU A 299 0.55 10.79 0.28
C LEU A 299 0.97 9.41 -0.25
N ILE A 300 2.27 9.16 -0.28
CA ILE A 300 2.85 7.86 -0.64
C ILE A 300 3.02 6.98 0.61
N LEU A 301 3.64 7.53 1.66
CA LEU A 301 3.99 6.84 2.89
C LEU A 301 4.08 7.86 4.01
N ARG A 302 3.53 7.53 5.19
CA ARG A 302 3.84 8.25 6.42
C ARG A 302 4.56 7.31 7.40
N ILE A 303 5.61 7.81 8.03
CA ILE A 303 6.34 7.16 9.11
C ILE A 303 6.07 7.96 10.37
N ASN A 304 5.46 7.34 11.37
CA ASN A 304 5.27 7.95 12.69
C ASN A 304 6.25 7.33 13.68
N SER A 305 6.65 8.14 14.66
CA SER A 305 7.46 7.69 15.79
C SER A 305 6.78 8.04 17.10
N TYR A 306 6.86 7.10 18.04
CA TYR A 306 6.47 7.29 19.43
C TYR A 306 7.47 8.10 20.24
N ASN A 307 8.67 8.36 19.69
CA ASN A 307 9.65 9.18 20.36
C ASN A 307 9.34 10.66 20.05
N PRO A 308 8.94 11.48 21.05
CA PRO A 308 8.66 12.90 20.83
C PRO A 308 9.90 13.69 20.36
N ASP A 309 11.11 13.21 20.67
CA ASP A 309 12.37 13.82 20.24
C ASP A 309 12.73 13.47 18.79
N ALA A 310 12.03 12.50 18.17
CA ALA A 310 12.28 12.11 16.78
C ALA A 310 12.06 13.28 15.81
N TYR A 311 11.22 14.25 16.15
CA TYR A 311 10.98 15.44 15.31
C TYR A 311 12.28 16.20 15.02
N HIS A 312 13.04 16.56 16.06
CA HIS A 312 14.27 17.32 15.91
C HIS A 312 15.33 16.53 15.14
N TYR A 313 15.38 15.23 15.40
CA TYR A 313 16.27 14.30 14.72
C TYR A 313 15.95 14.18 13.23
N TRP A 314 14.69 13.92 12.87
CA TRP A 314 14.25 13.81 11.48
C TRP A 314 14.36 15.11 10.71
N CYS A 315 14.14 16.25 11.38
CA CYS A 315 14.43 17.55 10.79
C CYS A 315 15.93 17.71 10.46
N ALA A 316 16.83 17.22 11.31
CA ALA A 316 18.27 17.29 11.06
C ALA A 316 18.67 16.38 9.88
N LEU A 317 18.13 15.16 9.82
CA LEU A 317 18.35 14.24 8.69
C LEU A 317 17.81 14.80 7.38
N ALA A 318 16.60 15.34 7.40
CA ALA A 318 15.96 15.90 6.21
C ALA A 318 16.76 17.08 5.65
N LYS A 319 17.35 17.92 6.54
CA LYS A 319 18.29 18.99 6.18
C LYS A 319 19.65 18.50 5.69
N ALA A 320 20.08 17.30 6.08
CA ALA A 320 21.35 16.73 5.64
C ALA A 320 21.22 16.01 4.28
N ALA A 321 20.02 15.52 3.96
CA ALA A 321 19.74 14.74 2.76
C ALA A 321 19.42 15.58 1.50
N GLY A 322 19.27 16.91 1.62
CA GLY A 322 18.98 17.84 0.52
C GLY A 322 19.28 19.27 0.91
#